data_AF-A0A8T8E574-F1
#
_entry.id   AF-A0A8T8E574-F1
#
_cell.length_a   1.000
_cell.length_b   1.000
_cell.length_c   1.000
_cell.angle_alpha   90.00
_cell.angle_beta   90.00
_cell.angle_gamma   90.00
#
_symmetry.space_group_name_H-M   'P 1'
#
loop_
_entity.id
_entity.type
_entity.pdbx_description
1 polymer ?
#
loop_
_entity_poly.entity_id
_entity_poly.type
_entity_poly.pdbx_seq_one_letter_code
_entity_poly.pdbx_strand_id
1 'polypeptide(L)'
;MNSTHGETDAEPVDVVNFLTQSPIRVAILQRLRETDRLTKAELREEADASRVTVQRNLNALEERELIRCRVREYEIRPLGEVVAEELESTTETMAFVERIRPFCRWFPDDELEFDVCALADATVVVSDSTDPYAPVNRHIEAMERADRFRCLLPAIGLPALTVARERVVEHDQSQEVVHSATLESTLRSEPEYRELVAEIRAHEACTMRVADRELTYYLGLFDDVVQIGVEDDDGIPRALVETDAAEIRAWAEETYECHLEQSEPLSL
;
A
#
# COMPACT_ATOMS: atom_id res chain seq x y z
N MET A 1 -18.12 -36.26 -45.01
CA MET A 1 -19.29 -35.36 -45.05
C MET A 1 -20.25 -35.87 -43.99
N ASN A 2 -20.55 -35.26 -42.85
CA ASN A 2 -20.30 -33.96 -42.23
C ASN A 2 -20.38 -34.28 -40.71
N SER A 3 -19.35 -34.03 -39.91
CA SER A 3 -19.21 -32.82 -39.07
C SER A 3 -20.40 -32.54 -38.16
N THR A 4 -20.22 -32.82 -36.87
CA THR A 4 -20.62 -31.93 -35.77
C THR A 4 -19.75 -32.26 -34.56
N HIS A 5 -18.57 -31.63 -34.52
CA HIS A 5 -17.84 -31.41 -33.27
C HIS A 5 -18.73 -30.48 -32.44
N GLY A 6 -19.10 -30.90 -31.24
CA GLY A 6 -19.73 -30.02 -30.26
C GLY A 6 -18.69 -29.04 -29.74
N GLU A 7 -18.48 -27.98 -30.51
CA GLU A 7 -17.79 -26.77 -30.08
C GLU A 7 -18.60 -26.24 -28.89
N THR A 8 -18.11 -26.55 -27.69
CA THR A 8 -18.68 -26.01 -26.46
C THR A 8 -18.05 -24.64 -26.35
N ASP A 9 -18.76 -23.61 -26.81
CA ASP A 9 -18.50 -22.22 -26.43
C ASP A 9 -18.62 -22.16 -24.91
N ALA A 10 -17.53 -22.48 -24.20
CA ALA A 10 -17.46 -22.24 -22.79
C ALA A 10 -17.60 -20.73 -22.60
N GLU A 11 -18.62 -20.33 -21.85
CA GLU A 11 -18.78 -18.93 -21.43
C GLU A 11 -17.42 -18.45 -20.88
N PRO A 12 -16.91 -17.28 -21.27
CA PRO A 12 -15.60 -16.80 -20.82
C PRO A 12 -15.40 -16.88 -19.29
N VAL A 13 -16.48 -16.68 -18.53
CA VAL A 13 -16.49 -16.81 -17.07
C VAL A 13 -16.20 -18.24 -16.60
N ASP A 14 -16.66 -19.27 -17.31
CA ASP A 14 -16.37 -20.67 -16.99
C ASP A 14 -14.90 -21.03 -17.23
N VAL A 15 -14.27 -20.40 -18.22
CA VAL A 15 -12.83 -20.55 -18.47
C VAL A 15 -12.03 -19.93 -17.32
N VAL A 16 -12.39 -18.71 -16.89
CA VAL A 16 -11.77 -18.05 -15.73
C VAL A 16 -11.99 -18.88 -14.47
N ASN A 17 -13.22 -19.32 -14.19
CA ASN A 17 -13.54 -20.18 -13.06
C ASN A 17 -12.73 -21.46 -13.08
N PHE A 18 -12.60 -22.09 -14.26
CA PHE A 18 -11.74 -23.25 -14.41
C PHE A 18 -10.30 -22.88 -14.02
N LEU A 19 -9.71 -21.79 -14.50
CA LEU A 19 -8.32 -21.47 -14.19
C LEU A 19 -8.14 -21.20 -12.68
N THR A 20 -9.01 -20.40 -12.08
CA THR A 20 -8.85 -19.87 -10.72
C THR A 20 -9.29 -20.82 -9.61
N GLN A 21 -10.09 -21.86 -9.90
CA GLN A 21 -10.50 -22.87 -8.91
C GLN A 21 -9.33 -23.73 -8.34
N SER A 22 -8.12 -23.63 -8.89
CA SER A 22 -6.95 -24.32 -8.36
C SER A 22 -5.71 -23.43 -8.50
N PRO A 23 -5.08 -23.01 -7.40
CA PRO A 23 -3.86 -22.18 -7.46
C PRO A 23 -2.72 -22.89 -8.19
N ILE A 24 -2.72 -24.23 -8.17
CA ILE A 24 -1.75 -25.07 -8.88
C ILE A 24 -1.81 -24.86 -10.40
N ARG A 25 -2.98 -24.59 -11.00
CA ARG A 25 -3.06 -24.35 -12.45
C ARG A 25 -2.40 -23.05 -12.84
N VAL A 26 -2.65 -21.99 -12.06
CA VAL A 26 -2.04 -20.68 -12.24
C VAL A 26 -0.53 -20.80 -12.09
N ALA A 27 -0.05 -21.44 -11.01
CA ALA A 27 1.37 -21.66 -10.77
C ALA A 27 2.06 -22.45 -11.91
N ILE A 28 1.44 -23.53 -12.41
CA ILE A 28 2.00 -24.29 -13.54
C ILE A 28 2.13 -23.42 -14.80
N LEU A 29 1.11 -22.63 -15.13
CA LEU A 29 1.10 -21.77 -16.32
C LEU A 29 2.15 -20.65 -16.23
N GLN A 30 2.23 -19.98 -15.08
CA GLN A 30 3.24 -18.93 -14.83
C GLN A 30 4.66 -19.50 -14.97
N ARG A 31 4.92 -20.66 -14.34
CA ARG A 31 6.26 -21.26 -14.34
C ARG A 31 6.68 -21.80 -15.71
N LEU A 32 5.74 -22.34 -16.49
CA LEU A 32 6.00 -22.73 -17.89
C LEU A 32 6.08 -21.53 -18.84
N ARG A 33 5.64 -20.33 -18.44
CA ARG A 33 5.88 -19.08 -19.20
C ARG A 33 7.25 -18.51 -18.89
N GLU A 34 7.69 -18.59 -17.63
CA GLU A 34 9.04 -18.16 -17.21
C GLU A 34 10.15 -19.11 -17.69
N THR A 35 9.81 -20.38 -17.91
CA THR A 35 10.75 -21.43 -18.32
C THR A 35 10.20 -22.24 -19.48
N ASP A 36 10.98 -22.49 -20.52
CA ASP A 36 10.48 -23.12 -21.74
C ASP A 36 9.84 -24.51 -21.50
N ARG A 37 10.44 -25.34 -20.61
CA ARG A 37 10.05 -26.74 -20.41
C ARG A 37 10.34 -27.20 -18.99
N LEU A 38 9.39 -27.90 -18.37
CA LEU A 38 9.54 -28.48 -17.02
C LEU A 38 9.06 -29.92 -16.95
N THR A 39 9.76 -30.74 -16.17
CA THR A 39 9.31 -32.09 -15.84
C THR A 39 8.18 -32.07 -14.82
N LYS A 40 7.46 -33.19 -14.73
CA LYS A 40 6.45 -33.37 -13.67
C LYS A 40 7.05 -33.25 -12.26
N ALA A 41 8.32 -33.61 -12.07
CA ALA A 41 8.96 -33.58 -10.76
C ALA A 41 9.16 -32.13 -10.30
N GLU A 42 9.67 -31.28 -11.19
CA GLU A 42 9.89 -29.85 -10.95
C GLU A 42 8.55 -29.13 -10.70
N LEU A 43 7.54 -29.35 -11.56
CA LEU A 43 6.21 -28.76 -11.37
C LEU A 43 5.52 -29.21 -10.07
N ARG A 44 5.90 -30.36 -9.53
CA ARG A 44 5.37 -30.84 -8.24
C ARG A 44 6.05 -30.19 -7.05
N GLU A 45 7.37 -30.02 -7.14
CA GLU A 45 8.16 -29.34 -6.11
C GLU A 45 7.72 -27.88 -5.97
N GLU A 46 7.56 -27.20 -7.09
CA GLU A 46 7.11 -25.81 -7.14
C GLU A 46 5.68 -25.62 -6.61
N ALA A 47 4.76 -26.52 -6.98
CA ALA A 47 3.35 -26.40 -6.59
C ALA A 47 3.05 -26.84 -5.15
N ASP A 48 4.05 -27.33 -4.40
CA ASP A 48 3.92 -27.97 -3.08
C ASP A 48 2.67 -28.88 -2.95
N ALA A 49 2.47 -29.73 -3.95
CA ALA A 49 1.23 -30.48 -4.11
C ALA A 49 1.45 -31.98 -4.30
N SER A 50 0.42 -32.77 -3.97
CA SER A 50 0.48 -34.22 -4.16
C SER A 50 0.65 -34.58 -5.65
N ARG A 51 1.32 -35.70 -5.91
CA ARG A 51 1.52 -36.23 -7.28
C ARG A 51 0.19 -36.41 -8.04
N VAL A 52 -0.88 -36.76 -7.34
CA VAL A 52 -2.21 -36.96 -7.92
C VAL A 52 -2.82 -35.61 -8.30
N THR A 53 -2.72 -34.62 -7.41
CA THR A 53 -3.22 -33.27 -7.64
C THR A 53 -2.55 -32.60 -8.84
N VAL A 54 -1.21 -32.68 -8.91
CA VAL A 54 -0.44 -32.13 -10.03
C VAL A 54 -0.80 -32.81 -11.34
N GLN A 55 -0.91 -34.15 -11.36
CA GLN A 55 -1.32 -34.86 -12.59
C GLN A 55 -2.72 -34.43 -13.05
N ARG A 56 -3.66 -34.28 -12.12
CA ARG A 56 -5.02 -33.88 -12.46
C ARG A 56 -5.05 -32.49 -13.10
N ASN A 57 -4.27 -31.54 -12.58
CA ASN A 57 -4.18 -30.20 -13.15
C ASN A 57 -3.44 -30.18 -14.50
N LEU A 58 -2.35 -30.95 -14.64
CA LEU A 58 -1.65 -31.09 -15.92
C LEU A 58 -2.56 -31.66 -17.01
N ASN A 59 -3.31 -32.73 -16.71
CA ASN A 59 -4.29 -33.29 -17.65
C ASN A 59 -5.35 -32.25 -18.03
N ALA A 60 -5.89 -31.52 -17.05
CA ALA A 60 -6.95 -30.55 -17.30
C ALA A 60 -6.49 -29.33 -18.14
N LEU A 61 -5.22 -28.93 -18.02
CA LEU A 61 -4.59 -27.90 -18.85
C LEU A 61 -4.26 -28.41 -20.26
N GLU A 62 -3.80 -29.66 -20.38
CA GLU A 62 -3.52 -30.31 -21.67
C GLU A 62 -4.80 -30.56 -22.48
N GLU A 63 -5.88 -31.00 -21.82
CA GLU A 63 -7.23 -31.16 -22.41
C GLU A 63 -7.79 -29.86 -22.99
N ARG A 64 -7.34 -28.71 -22.46
CA ARG A 64 -7.72 -27.36 -22.94
C ARG A 64 -6.68 -26.75 -23.86
N GLU A 65 -5.68 -27.52 -24.28
CA GLU A 65 -4.65 -27.08 -25.21
C GLU A 65 -3.80 -25.90 -24.72
N LEU A 66 -3.76 -25.65 -23.42
CA LEU A 66 -2.94 -24.57 -22.82
C LEU A 66 -1.49 -25.00 -22.63
N ILE A 67 -1.26 -26.30 -22.42
CA ILE A 67 0.06 -26.92 -22.33
C ILE A 67 0.11 -28.17 -23.21
N ARG A 68 1.30 -28.74 -23.41
CA ARG A 68 1.47 -30.07 -24.00
C ARG A 68 2.61 -30.84 -23.35
N CYS A 69 2.47 -32.15 -23.27
CA CYS A 69 3.54 -33.05 -22.86
C CYS A 69 4.37 -33.52 -24.06
N ARG A 70 5.68 -33.26 -24.05
CA ARG A 70 6.67 -33.79 -25.00
C ARG A 70 7.81 -34.46 -24.24
N VAL A 71 7.98 -35.76 -24.46
CA VAL A 71 9.10 -36.55 -23.88
C VAL A 71 9.21 -36.37 -22.36
N ARG A 72 8.08 -36.49 -21.64
CA ARG A 72 7.96 -36.35 -20.16
C ARG A 72 8.19 -34.94 -19.61
N GLU A 73 8.36 -33.95 -20.48
CA GLU A 73 8.41 -32.53 -20.13
C GLU A 73 7.13 -31.87 -20.63
N TYR A 74 6.66 -30.88 -19.87
CA TYR A 74 5.54 -30.03 -20.24
C TYR A 74 6.10 -28.72 -20.76
N GLU A 75 5.46 -28.19 -21.80
CA GLU A 75 5.73 -26.87 -22.34
C GLU A 75 4.41 -26.12 -22.51
N ILE A 76 4.45 -24.80 -22.33
CA ILE A 76 3.31 -23.94 -22.58
C ILE A 76 3.02 -23.87 -24.09
N ARG A 77 1.75 -23.69 -24.45
CA ARG A 77 1.33 -23.44 -25.84
C ARG A 77 1.03 -21.94 -26.01
N PRO A 78 0.98 -21.42 -27.26
CA PRO A 78 0.72 -19.98 -27.48
C PRO A 78 -0.57 -19.46 -26.81
N LEU A 79 -1.65 -20.24 -26.80
CA LEU A 79 -2.88 -19.86 -26.07
C LEU A 79 -2.70 -19.94 -24.56
N GLY A 80 -1.85 -20.84 -24.06
CA GLY A 80 -1.46 -20.88 -22.66
C GLY A 80 -0.63 -19.67 -22.24
N GLU A 81 0.24 -19.15 -23.11
CA GLU A 81 1.03 -17.94 -22.84
C GLU A 81 0.12 -16.72 -22.63
N VAL A 82 -0.85 -16.51 -23.54
CA VAL A 82 -1.86 -15.44 -23.40
C VAL A 82 -2.61 -15.58 -22.07
N VAL A 83 -3.06 -16.79 -21.73
CA VAL A 83 -3.76 -17.03 -20.46
C VAL A 83 -2.86 -16.79 -19.25
N ALA A 84 -1.59 -17.18 -19.30
CA ALA A 84 -0.65 -17.02 -18.20
C ALA A 84 -0.35 -15.54 -17.93
N GLU A 85 -0.19 -14.73 -18.98
CA GLU A 85 0.02 -13.28 -18.90
C GLU A 85 -1.18 -12.56 -18.28
N GLU A 86 -2.40 -12.85 -18.73
CA GLU A 86 -3.61 -12.25 -18.17
C GLU A 86 -3.86 -12.66 -16.71
N LEU A 87 -3.56 -13.92 -16.36
CA LEU A 87 -3.66 -14.40 -14.99
C LEU A 87 -2.64 -13.70 -14.07
N GLU A 88 -1.40 -13.52 -14.54
CA GLU A 88 -0.36 -12.79 -13.82
C GLU A 88 -0.83 -11.36 -13.50
N SER A 89 -1.21 -10.58 -14.52
CA SER A 89 -1.70 -9.21 -14.33
C SER A 89 -2.92 -9.14 -13.40
N THR A 90 -3.86 -10.08 -13.54
CA THR A 90 -5.03 -10.16 -12.65
C THR A 90 -4.60 -10.43 -11.20
N THR A 91 -3.67 -11.38 -10.98
CA THR A 91 -3.19 -11.70 -9.63
C THR A 91 -2.39 -10.57 -9.00
N GLU A 92 -1.58 -9.85 -9.77
CA GLU A 92 -0.86 -8.65 -9.32
C GLU A 92 -1.83 -7.55 -8.91
N THR A 93 -2.87 -7.30 -9.72
CA THR A 93 -3.92 -6.33 -9.41
C THR A 93 -4.65 -6.71 -8.12
N MET A 94 -5.01 -7.97 -7.93
CA MET A 94 -5.66 -8.43 -6.70
C MET A 94 -4.73 -8.35 -5.48
N ALA A 95 -3.44 -8.64 -5.66
CA ALA A 95 -2.45 -8.48 -4.60
C ALA A 95 -2.32 -7.00 -4.18
N PHE A 96 -2.31 -6.08 -5.14
CA PHE A 96 -2.37 -4.64 -4.88
C PHE A 96 -3.62 -4.26 -4.08
N VAL A 97 -4.80 -4.70 -4.52
CA VAL A 97 -6.07 -4.42 -3.85
C VAL A 97 -6.06 -4.92 -2.40
N GLU A 98 -5.57 -6.13 -2.13
CA GLU A 98 -5.48 -6.64 -0.77
C GLU A 98 -4.45 -5.88 0.08
N ARG A 99 -3.32 -5.48 -0.51
CA ARG A 99 -2.27 -4.72 0.17
C ARG A 99 -2.75 -3.32 0.58
N ILE A 100 -3.51 -2.63 -0.27
CA ILE A 100 -3.98 -1.25 -0.01
C ILE A 100 -5.29 -1.20 0.79
N ARG A 101 -6.05 -2.30 0.83
CA ARG A 101 -7.34 -2.42 1.55
C ARG A 101 -7.32 -1.86 2.98
N PRO A 102 -6.30 -2.11 3.84
CA PRO A 102 -6.27 -1.57 5.19
C PRO A 102 -6.27 -0.04 5.25
N PHE A 103 -5.63 0.62 4.27
CA PHE A 103 -5.62 2.08 4.16
C PHE A 103 -6.97 2.59 3.63
N CYS A 104 -7.45 2.07 2.49
CA CYS A 104 -8.71 2.51 1.89
C CYS A 104 -9.94 2.26 2.78
N ARG A 105 -9.86 1.36 3.76
CA ARG A 105 -10.95 1.16 4.74
C ARG A 105 -11.20 2.39 5.61
N TRP A 106 -10.16 3.18 5.90
CA TRP A 106 -10.20 4.28 6.86
C TRP A 106 -9.94 5.65 6.21
N PHE A 107 -9.39 5.68 5.01
CA PHE A 107 -9.23 6.92 4.26
C PHE A 107 -10.59 7.46 3.80
N PRO A 108 -10.90 8.77 3.96
CA PRO A 108 -12.18 9.33 3.54
C PRO A 108 -12.36 9.30 2.01
N ASP A 109 -13.45 8.70 1.53
CA ASP A 109 -13.73 8.57 0.10
C ASP A 109 -13.85 9.93 -0.61
N ASP A 110 -14.29 10.98 0.10
CA ASP A 110 -14.45 12.35 -0.41
C ASP A 110 -13.13 13.14 -0.49
N GLU A 111 -12.11 12.70 0.22
CA GLU A 111 -10.74 13.26 0.18
C GLU A 111 -9.84 12.54 -0.85
N LEU A 112 -10.36 11.49 -1.50
CA LEU A 112 -9.64 10.70 -2.48
C LEU A 112 -9.65 11.43 -3.84
N GLU A 113 -8.73 12.38 -3.98
CA GLU A 113 -8.59 13.24 -5.17
C GLU A 113 -7.46 12.79 -6.12
N PHE A 114 -6.92 11.58 -5.94
CA PHE A 114 -5.87 10.97 -6.77
C PHE A 114 -6.26 9.55 -7.23
N ASP A 115 -5.61 9.02 -8.27
CA ASP A 115 -5.82 7.64 -8.68
C ASP A 115 -5.16 6.68 -7.67
N VAL A 116 -5.96 5.82 -7.02
CA VAL A 116 -5.45 4.81 -6.08
C VAL A 116 -4.38 3.94 -6.72
N CYS A 117 -4.46 3.68 -8.03
CA CYS A 117 -3.46 2.89 -8.74
C CYS A 117 -2.06 3.52 -8.69
N ALA A 118 -1.92 4.83 -8.45
CA ALA A 118 -0.63 5.48 -8.22
C ALA A 118 0.08 4.98 -6.95
N LEU A 119 -0.61 4.24 -6.07
CA LEU A 119 -0.04 3.57 -4.89
C LEU A 119 0.41 2.12 -5.16
N ALA A 120 0.50 1.69 -6.43
CA ALA A 120 0.90 0.33 -6.82
C ALA A 120 2.26 -0.10 -6.27
N ASP A 121 3.20 0.82 -6.10
CA ASP A 121 4.54 0.57 -5.54
C ASP A 121 4.72 1.10 -4.12
N ALA A 122 3.66 1.67 -3.52
CA ALA A 122 3.74 2.24 -2.18
C ALA A 122 3.99 1.17 -1.11
N THR A 123 4.75 1.53 -0.07
CA THR A 123 4.84 0.72 1.16
C THR A 123 3.59 0.96 2.00
N VAL A 124 2.93 -0.11 2.44
CA VAL A 124 1.76 -0.02 3.35
C VAL A 124 2.14 -0.67 4.66
N VAL A 125 2.21 0.15 5.72
CA VAL A 125 2.46 -0.30 7.09
C VAL A 125 1.13 -0.33 7.83
N VAL A 126 0.78 -1.48 8.41
CA VAL A 126 -0.52 -1.71 9.03
C VAL A 126 -0.31 -2.01 10.51
N SER A 127 -1.16 -1.45 11.36
CA SER A 127 -1.19 -1.82 12.78
C SER A 127 -1.78 -3.22 12.94
N ASP A 128 -1.09 -4.08 13.67
CA ASP A 128 -1.60 -5.40 14.04
C ASP A 128 -1.48 -5.68 15.55
N SER A 129 -1.96 -6.84 15.99
CA SER A 129 -1.96 -7.19 17.43
C SER A 129 -0.56 -7.33 18.04
N THR A 130 0.47 -7.53 17.22
CA THR A 130 1.86 -7.70 17.63
C THR A 130 2.66 -6.40 17.56
N ASP A 131 2.31 -5.50 16.64
CA ASP A 131 2.85 -4.14 16.57
C ASP A 131 1.74 -3.10 16.27
N PRO A 132 0.99 -2.67 17.29
CA PRO A 132 -0.07 -1.66 17.13
C PRO A 132 0.45 -0.27 16.75
N TYR A 133 1.75 0.00 16.95
CA TYR A 133 2.37 1.29 16.69
C TYR A 133 3.24 1.29 15.42
N ALA A 134 3.18 0.23 14.61
CA ALA A 134 3.97 0.13 13.37
C ALA A 134 3.87 1.37 12.46
N PRO A 135 2.67 1.95 12.21
CA PRO A 135 2.55 3.23 11.50
C PRO A 135 3.35 4.37 12.13
N VAL A 136 3.26 4.53 13.46
CA VAL A 136 3.96 5.60 14.20
C VAL A 136 5.46 5.40 14.16
N ASN A 137 5.93 4.16 14.33
CA ASN A 137 7.35 3.82 14.24
C ASN A 137 7.90 4.14 12.83
N ARG A 138 7.15 3.80 11.77
CA ARG A 138 7.56 4.11 10.41
C ARG A 138 7.60 5.60 10.11
N HIS A 139 6.69 6.37 10.71
CA HIS A 139 6.69 7.82 10.67
C HIS A 139 7.91 8.43 11.37
N ILE A 140 8.21 7.97 12.60
CA ILE A 140 9.41 8.39 13.36
C ILE A 140 10.69 8.13 12.55
N GLU A 141 10.79 6.95 11.95
CA GLU A 141 11.91 6.57 11.10
C GLU A 141 12.10 7.48 9.87
N ALA A 142 11.03 8.09 9.36
CA ALA A 142 11.08 9.03 8.24
C ALA A 142 11.35 10.48 8.68
N MET A 143 10.96 10.86 9.90
CA MET A 143 11.36 12.13 10.52
C MET A 143 12.83 12.14 10.92
N GLU A 144 13.32 11.01 11.43
CA GLU A 144 14.75 10.73 11.36
C GLU A 144 15.18 10.68 9.89
N ARG A 145 16.43 10.72 9.47
CA ARG A 145 16.80 10.69 8.02
C ARG A 145 16.40 11.93 7.16
N ALA A 146 15.24 12.57 7.35
CA ALA A 146 14.86 13.74 6.56
C ALA A 146 15.60 15.02 7.00
N ASP A 147 15.84 15.93 6.06
CA ASP A 147 16.32 17.28 6.30
C ASP A 147 15.14 18.27 6.41
N ARG A 148 14.03 17.98 5.71
CA ARG A 148 12.82 18.80 5.71
C ARG A 148 11.57 17.95 5.91
N PHE A 149 10.64 18.50 6.69
CA PHE A 149 9.37 17.84 6.97
C PHE A 149 8.24 18.86 7.02
N ARG A 150 7.18 18.63 6.25
CA ARG A 150 5.93 19.41 6.31
C ARG A 150 4.77 18.47 6.55
N CYS A 151 3.79 18.82 7.37
CA CYS A 151 2.67 17.91 7.61
C CYS A 151 1.33 18.56 7.97
N LEU A 152 0.26 17.82 7.64
CA LEU A 152 -1.07 17.95 8.23
C LEU A 152 -1.16 16.97 9.39
N LEU A 153 -1.35 17.47 10.60
CA LEU A 153 -1.28 16.69 11.83
C LEU A 153 -2.64 16.69 12.57
N PRO A 154 -3.48 15.65 12.35
CA PRO A 154 -4.79 15.54 13.02
C PRO A 154 -4.67 15.23 14.51
N ALA A 155 -3.70 14.39 14.88
CA ALA A 155 -3.46 13.91 16.23
C ALA A 155 -1.96 13.95 16.56
N ILE A 156 -1.61 14.07 17.85
CA ILE A 156 -0.23 14.12 18.33
C ILE A 156 0.05 12.98 19.31
N GLY A 157 1.17 12.29 19.11
CA GLY A 157 1.66 11.27 20.02
C GLY A 157 2.99 11.67 20.65
N LEU A 158 3.14 11.43 21.95
CA LEU A 158 4.36 11.78 22.69
C LEU A 158 5.66 11.21 22.07
N PRO A 159 5.72 9.95 21.57
CA PRO A 159 6.95 9.43 20.96
C PRO A 159 7.39 10.23 19.73
N ALA A 160 6.47 10.50 18.80
CA ALA A 160 6.75 11.28 17.60
C ALA A 160 7.12 12.73 17.94
N LEU A 161 6.43 13.34 18.92
CA LEU A 161 6.74 14.69 19.39
C LEU A 161 8.14 14.80 20.02
N THR A 162 8.57 13.77 20.76
CA THR A 162 9.91 13.74 21.36
C THR A 162 10.99 13.76 20.28
N VAL A 163 10.80 12.95 19.23
CA VAL A 163 11.71 12.91 18.07
C VAL A 163 11.67 14.22 17.29
N ALA A 164 10.48 14.80 17.08
CA ALA A 164 10.36 16.11 16.43
C ALA A 164 11.13 17.19 17.19
N ARG A 165 11.05 17.19 18.54
CA ARG A 165 11.84 18.10 19.38
C ARG A 165 13.33 17.91 19.19
N GLU A 166 13.83 16.67 19.26
CA GLU A 166 15.25 16.38 19.04
C GLU A 166 15.70 16.86 17.65
N ARG A 167 14.93 16.54 16.61
CA ARG A 167 15.24 16.93 15.23
C ARG A 167 15.25 18.43 15.00
N VAL A 168 14.29 19.16 15.53
CA VAL A 168 14.24 20.61 15.38
C VAL A 168 15.32 21.29 16.20
N VAL A 169 15.44 20.95 17.49
CA VAL A 169 16.23 21.73 18.45
C VAL A 169 17.72 21.33 18.44
N GLU A 170 18.04 20.08 18.16
CA GLU A 170 19.43 19.59 18.20
C GLU A 170 20.06 19.44 16.81
N HIS A 171 19.23 19.31 15.77
CA HIS A 171 19.69 19.05 14.41
C HIS A 171 19.27 20.11 13.38
N ASP A 172 18.63 21.21 13.82
CA ASP A 172 18.16 22.29 12.94
C ASP A 172 17.28 21.80 11.77
N GLN A 173 16.56 20.69 11.94
CA GLN A 173 15.67 20.16 10.90
C GLN A 173 14.53 21.16 10.62
N SER A 174 14.29 21.45 9.35
CA SER A 174 13.23 22.38 8.93
C SER A 174 11.87 21.70 9.02
N GLN A 175 10.98 22.21 9.87
CA GLN A 175 9.62 21.70 10.06
C GLN A 175 8.53 22.74 9.81
N GLU A 176 7.47 22.37 9.08
CA GLU A 176 6.27 23.19 8.91
C GLU A 176 5.01 22.35 9.18
N VAL A 177 4.34 22.63 10.29
CA VAL A 177 3.23 21.81 10.80
C VAL A 177 1.94 22.60 10.76
N VAL A 178 0.94 22.08 10.05
CA VAL A 178 -0.46 22.52 10.16
C VAL A 178 -1.19 21.47 10.98
N HIS A 179 -1.65 21.81 12.18
CA HIS A 179 -2.27 20.85 13.08
C HIS A 179 -3.75 21.16 13.34
N SER A 180 -4.49 20.14 13.77
CA SER A 180 -5.90 20.29 14.15
C SER A 180 -6.05 21.23 15.36
N ALA A 181 -7.14 21.99 15.40
CA ALA A 181 -7.50 22.83 16.55
C ALA A 181 -7.74 21.99 17.83
N THR A 182 -8.12 20.71 17.69
CA THR A 182 -8.35 19.81 18.83
C THR A 182 -7.05 19.55 19.63
N LEU A 183 -5.88 19.61 18.98
CA LEU A 183 -4.58 19.49 19.66
C LEU A 183 -4.37 20.54 20.74
N GLU A 184 -4.91 21.76 20.57
CA GLU A 184 -4.74 22.82 21.58
C GLU A 184 -5.34 22.42 22.93
N SER A 185 -6.40 21.60 22.92
CA SER A 185 -7.00 21.08 24.15
C SER A 185 -6.03 20.16 24.88
N THR A 186 -5.37 19.24 24.17
CA THR A 186 -4.34 18.34 24.70
C THR A 186 -3.13 19.11 25.22
N LEU A 187 -2.64 20.11 24.47
CA LEU A 187 -1.52 20.97 24.91
C LEU A 187 -1.86 21.77 26.17
N ARG A 188 -3.14 22.08 26.41
CA ARG A 188 -3.58 22.78 27.62
C ARG A 188 -3.67 21.85 28.82
N SER A 189 -4.04 20.58 28.62
CA SER A 189 -4.24 19.61 29.71
C SER A 189 -2.96 18.86 30.10
N GLU A 190 -2.03 18.65 29.16
CA GLU A 190 -0.85 17.80 29.34
C GLU A 190 0.45 18.65 29.39
N PRO A 191 1.06 18.84 30.59
CA PRO A 191 2.25 19.68 30.73
C PRO A 191 3.45 19.24 29.88
N GLU A 192 3.65 17.93 29.74
CA GLU A 192 4.79 17.36 28.99
C GLU A 192 4.72 17.71 27.50
N TYR A 193 3.54 17.55 26.87
CA TYR A 193 3.33 17.95 25.49
C TYR A 193 3.54 19.46 25.31
N ARG A 194 3.05 20.27 26.25
CA ARG A 194 3.20 21.72 26.22
C ARG A 194 4.66 22.17 26.29
N GLU A 195 5.48 21.51 27.11
CA GLU A 195 6.91 21.81 27.23
C GLU A 195 7.65 21.50 25.94
N LEU A 196 7.43 20.32 25.36
CA LEU A 196 8.06 19.92 24.09
C LEU A 196 7.65 20.85 22.93
N VAL A 197 6.36 21.17 22.80
CA VAL A 197 5.87 22.10 21.77
C VAL A 197 6.42 23.51 21.97
N ALA A 198 6.56 23.98 23.21
CA ALA A 198 7.14 25.29 23.49
C ALA A 198 8.62 25.36 23.06
N GLU A 199 9.40 24.30 23.29
CA GLU A 199 10.80 24.22 22.82
C GLU A 199 10.90 24.22 21.29
N ILE A 200 10.08 23.39 20.62
CA ILE A 200 10.04 23.32 19.15
C ILE A 200 9.68 24.68 18.54
N ARG A 201 8.59 25.32 19.02
CA ARG A 201 8.10 26.60 18.50
C ARG A 201 9.06 27.75 18.72
N ALA A 202 9.88 27.71 19.77
CA ALA A 202 10.88 28.73 20.04
C ALA A 202 12.05 28.69 19.05
N HIS A 203 12.20 27.59 18.31
CA HIS A 203 13.27 27.38 17.34
C HIS A 203 12.88 27.94 15.95
N GLU A 204 13.78 28.66 15.29
CA GLU A 204 13.49 29.29 13.99
C GLU A 204 13.28 28.28 12.84
N ALA A 205 13.79 27.06 13.01
CA ALA A 205 13.61 25.97 12.06
C ALA A 205 12.20 25.36 12.05
N CYS A 206 11.32 25.73 12.97
CA CYS A 206 9.94 25.20 13.02
C CYS A 206 8.88 26.30 12.95
N THR A 207 7.88 26.09 12.09
CA THR A 207 6.65 26.88 12.04
C THR A 207 5.45 26.00 12.32
N MET A 208 4.57 26.44 13.23
CA MET A 208 3.33 25.74 13.57
C MET A 208 2.11 26.63 13.32
N ARG A 209 1.09 26.06 12.69
CA ARG A 209 -0.16 26.71 12.32
C ARG A 209 -1.36 25.82 12.64
N VAL A 210 -2.51 26.44 12.85
CA VAL A 210 -3.76 25.77 13.21
C VAL A 210 -4.65 25.71 11.98
N ALA A 211 -5.08 24.50 11.61
CA ALA A 211 -6.03 24.30 10.51
C ALA A 211 -7.37 24.98 10.81
N ASP A 212 -8.00 25.58 9.80
CA ASP A 212 -9.34 26.18 9.90
C ASP A 212 -10.46 25.12 9.90
N ARG A 213 -10.19 24.02 9.21
CA ARG A 213 -11.05 22.85 9.04
C ARG A 213 -10.45 21.63 9.71
N GLU A 214 -11.31 20.65 9.97
CA GLU A 214 -10.89 19.37 10.54
C GLU A 214 -9.92 18.65 9.60
N LEU A 215 -8.88 18.06 10.18
CA LEU A 215 -7.94 17.20 9.47
C LEU A 215 -8.37 15.75 9.71
N THR A 216 -8.72 15.04 8.64
CA THR A 216 -9.32 13.69 8.70
C THR A 216 -8.30 12.57 8.48
N TYR A 217 -7.09 12.92 8.04
CA TYR A 217 -5.96 12.01 7.89
C TYR A 217 -4.65 12.75 8.15
N TYR A 218 -3.63 11.99 8.50
CA TYR A 218 -2.26 12.50 8.56
C TYR A 218 -1.69 12.58 7.14
N LEU A 219 -1.05 13.70 6.82
CA LEU A 219 -0.30 13.87 5.58
C LEU A 219 1.10 14.39 5.91
N GLY A 220 2.15 13.68 5.48
CA GLY A 220 3.54 14.06 5.67
C GLY A 220 4.28 14.18 4.34
N LEU A 221 4.94 15.32 4.14
CA LEU A 221 5.83 15.60 3.02
C LEU A 221 7.27 15.63 3.53
N PHE A 222 8.03 14.60 3.19
CA PHE A 222 9.47 14.52 3.41
C PHE A 222 10.22 14.84 2.11
N ASP A 223 11.54 14.89 2.19
CA ASP A 223 12.41 15.22 1.04
C ASP A 223 12.09 14.34 -0.18
N ASP A 224 12.12 13.01 -0.01
CA ASP A 224 11.94 12.06 -1.11
C ASP A 224 10.60 11.33 -1.08
N VAL A 225 9.95 11.21 0.09
CA VAL A 225 8.71 10.43 0.24
C VAL A 225 7.53 11.26 0.76
N VAL A 226 6.32 10.79 0.42
CA VAL A 226 5.05 11.22 1.01
C VAL A 226 4.54 10.11 1.92
N GLN A 227 4.01 10.49 3.08
CA GLN A 227 3.31 9.59 3.98
C GLN A 227 1.85 10.01 4.14
N ILE A 228 0.93 9.04 4.12
CA ILE A 228 -0.50 9.26 4.38
C ILE A 228 -0.93 8.28 5.46
N GLY A 229 -1.35 8.80 6.61
CA GLY A 229 -1.71 8.01 7.79
C GLY A 229 -3.20 8.09 8.07
N VAL A 230 -3.79 6.96 8.40
CA VAL A 230 -5.22 6.85 8.75
C VAL A 230 -5.37 6.18 10.11
N GLU A 231 -6.36 6.65 10.85
CA GLU A 231 -6.75 6.14 12.16
C GLU A 231 -8.21 5.69 12.15
N ASP A 232 -8.64 5.00 13.22
CA ASP A 232 -10.06 4.70 13.43
C ASP A 232 -10.77 5.82 14.20
N ASP A 233 -12.08 5.64 14.41
CA ASP A 233 -12.93 6.59 15.15
C ASP A 233 -12.49 6.82 16.60
N ASP A 234 -11.64 5.95 17.16
CA ASP A 234 -11.08 6.07 18.51
C ASP A 234 -9.69 6.76 18.51
N GLY A 235 -9.20 7.21 17.35
CA GLY A 235 -7.89 7.85 17.18
C GLY A 235 -6.71 6.87 17.20
N ILE A 236 -6.97 5.57 16.94
CA ILE A 236 -5.92 4.55 16.91
C ILE A 236 -5.39 4.44 15.48
N PRO A 237 -4.07 4.62 15.24
CA PRO A 237 -3.48 4.45 13.92
C PRO A 237 -3.77 3.05 13.36
N ARG A 238 -4.22 2.98 12.10
CA ARG A 238 -4.59 1.73 11.43
C ARG A 238 -3.68 1.39 10.26
N ALA A 239 -3.32 2.37 9.46
CA ALA A 239 -2.41 2.18 8.34
C ALA A 239 -1.64 3.47 8.02
N LEU A 240 -0.45 3.29 7.46
CA LEU A 240 0.36 4.33 6.87
C LEU A 240 0.79 3.88 5.47
N VAL A 241 0.49 4.70 4.47
CA VAL A 241 1.03 4.59 3.12
C VAL A 241 2.28 5.46 3.06
N GLU A 242 3.38 4.92 2.51
CA GLU A 242 4.56 5.70 2.14
C GLU A 242 4.91 5.45 0.67
N THR A 243 5.15 6.52 -0.08
CA THR A 243 5.44 6.45 -1.52
C THR A 243 6.31 7.59 -2.01
N ASP A 244 7.06 7.36 -3.08
CA ASP A 244 7.81 8.34 -3.86
C ASP A 244 7.13 8.67 -5.20
N ALA A 245 5.89 8.19 -5.42
CA ALA A 245 5.14 8.42 -6.64
C ALA A 245 4.90 9.91 -6.88
N ALA A 246 5.34 10.40 -8.04
CA ALA A 246 5.27 11.82 -8.40
C ALA A 246 3.83 12.37 -8.44
N GLU A 247 2.87 11.55 -8.86
CA GLU A 247 1.45 11.91 -8.88
C GLU A 247 0.92 12.15 -7.46
N ILE A 248 1.23 11.26 -6.53
CA ILE A 248 0.84 11.39 -5.12
C ILE A 248 1.54 12.59 -4.47
N ARG A 249 2.81 12.84 -4.80
CA ARG A 249 3.53 14.03 -4.35
C ARG A 249 2.88 15.31 -4.80
N ALA A 250 2.51 15.43 -6.08
CA ALA A 250 1.85 16.62 -6.59
C ALA A 250 0.51 16.88 -5.87
N TRP A 251 -0.33 15.85 -5.72
CA TRP A 251 -1.58 15.95 -4.96
C TRP A 251 -1.34 16.35 -3.49
N ALA A 252 -0.36 15.74 -2.83
CA ALA A 252 -0.06 16.01 -1.42
C ALA A 252 0.47 17.44 -1.20
N GLU A 253 1.28 17.96 -2.12
CA GLU A 253 1.75 19.35 -2.09
C GLU A 253 0.60 20.33 -2.27
N GLU A 254 -0.28 20.12 -3.26
CA GLU A 254 -1.47 20.97 -3.48
C GLU A 254 -2.42 20.94 -2.26
N THR A 255 -2.65 19.75 -1.71
CA THR A 255 -3.48 19.55 -0.50
C THR A 255 -2.89 20.30 0.69
N TYR A 256 -1.59 20.13 0.93
CA TYR A 256 -0.89 20.81 2.02
C TYR A 256 -0.94 22.33 1.87
N GLU A 257 -0.67 22.86 0.67
CA GLU A 257 -0.69 24.29 0.38
C GLU A 257 -2.08 24.89 0.61
N CYS A 258 -3.15 24.19 0.19
CA CYS A 258 -4.53 24.61 0.44
C CYS A 258 -4.82 24.79 1.94
N HIS A 259 -4.44 23.80 2.77
CA HIS A 259 -4.59 23.90 4.22
C HIS A 259 -3.69 24.97 4.84
N LEU A 260 -2.47 25.14 4.31
CA LEU A 260 -1.52 26.14 4.80
C LEU A 260 -2.06 27.57 4.57
N GLU A 261 -2.59 27.85 3.38
CA GLU A 261 -3.16 29.16 3.04
C GLU A 261 -4.36 29.54 3.92
N GLN A 262 -5.16 28.55 4.33
CA GLN A 262 -6.35 28.72 5.15
C GLN A 262 -6.06 28.71 6.66
N SER A 263 -4.91 28.18 7.06
CA SER A 263 -4.52 28.04 8.47
C SER A 263 -4.20 29.38 9.15
N GLU A 264 -4.41 29.44 10.46
CA GLU A 264 -4.05 30.60 11.30
C GLU A 264 -2.75 30.34 12.08
N PRO A 265 -1.95 31.37 12.41
CA PRO A 265 -0.82 31.22 13.31
C PRO A 265 -1.26 30.71 14.68
N LEU A 266 -0.50 29.80 15.28
CA LEU A 266 -0.80 29.26 16.60
C LEU A 266 -0.87 30.37 17.69
N SER A 267 -2.05 30.56 18.26
CA SER A 267 -2.33 31.51 19.34
C SER A 267 -2.31 30.82 20.71
N LEU A 268 -1.14 30.31 21.12
CA LEU A 268 -0.87 29.87 22.50
C LEU A 268 0.04 30.85 23.23
#